data_AF-A0A847HAS3-F1
#
_entry.id   AF-A0A847HAS3-F1
#
_cell.length_a   1.000
_cell.length_b   1.000
_cell.length_c   1.000
_cell.angle_alpha   90.00
_cell.angle_beta   90.00
_cell.angle_gamma   90.00
#
_symmetry.space_group_name_H-M   'P 1'
#
loop_
_entity.id
_entity.type
_entity.pdbx_description
1 polymer ?
#
loop_
_entity_poly.entity_id
_entity_poly.type
_entity_poly.pdbx_seq_one_letter_code
_entity_poly.pdbx_strand_id
1 'polypeptide(L)'
;MRRPLSTAAAGLATALLLAGCTVEPTADVVGSSWLVTDIWTTPGEPSALPDGAAGLARLAFGERSVSGHTGCAPLQGTVHFTGEGAGTGVENARTLTVDRLEVGETEENCHAAWSHGQLTELIEPGAVFDV
;
A
#
# COMPACT_ATOMS: atom_id res chain seq x y z
N MET A 1 57.36 22.95 36.15
CA MET A 1 57.20 21.48 36.19
C MET A 1 55.71 21.17 36.21
N ARG A 2 55.26 20.18 35.43
CA ARG A 2 53.85 19.86 35.14
C ARG A 2 53.31 18.75 36.06
N ARG A 3 52.04 18.93 36.49
CA ARG A 3 50.99 17.93 36.87
C ARG A 3 51.18 17.16 38.20
N PRO A 4 50.10 16.76 38.93
CA PRO A 4 48.90 16.10 38.37
C PRO A 4 47.50 16.33 39.03
N LEU A 5 46.47 15.94 38.24
CA LEU A 5 45.21 15.19 38.53
C LEU A 5 44.48 15.43 39.86
N SER A 6 43.16 15.46 40.01
CA SER A 6 41.95 15.21 39.20
C SER A 6 40.79 15.50 40.16
N THR A 7 39.66 16.07 39.71
CA THR A 7 38.35 15.76 40.33
C THR A 7 37.23 16.13 39.37
N ALA A 8 36.38 15.14 39.15
CA ALA A 8 35.20 15.17 38.32
C ALA A 8 34.15 16.16 38.83
N ALA A 9 33.38 16.73 37.90
CA ALA A 9 32.01 17.14 38.14
C ALA A 9 31.20 16.80 36.89
N ALA A 10 30.58 15.63 36.96
CA ALA A 10 29.50 15.22 36.08
C ALA A 10 28.35 16.25 36.21
N GLY A 11 27.87 16.76 35.08
CA GLY A 11 26.74 17.70 35.02
C GLY A 11 25.90 17.36 33.81
N LEU A 12 24.71 16.85 34.08
CA LEU A 12 23.75 16.28 33.15
C LEU A 12 23.44 17.19 31.95
N ALA A 13 23.51 16.64 30.74
CA ALA A 13 22.85 17.19 29.55
C ALA A 13 22.23 16.05 28.72
N THR A 14 21.48 15.17 29.39
CA THR A 14 20.68 14.11 28.77
C THR A 14 19.24 14.62 28.60
N ALA A 15 19.04 15.59 27.71
CA ALA A 15 17.70 16.06 27.37
C ALA A 15 17.72 16.63 25.96
N LEU A 16 17.46 15.80 24.94
CA LEU A 16 16.95 16.19 23.59
C LEU A 16 16.80 15.00 22.60
N LEU A 17 16.57 13.76 23.06
CA LEU A 17 16.37 12.60 22.17
C LEU A 17 14.92 12.09 22.12
N LEU A 18 13.93 12.94 22.38
CA LEU A 18 12.52 12.59 22.14
C LEU A 18 11.87 13.58 21.16
N ALA A 19 11.25 13.00 20.14
CA ALA A 19 10.53 13.57 19.01
C ALA A 19 11.43 13.97 17.82
N GLY A 20 11.26 13.44 16.61
CA GLY A 20 10.06 12.79 16.07
C GLY A 20 10.27 11.31 15.74
N CYS A 21 9.30 10.50 16.14
CA CYS A 21 8.80 9.48 15.22
C CYS A 21 8.37 10.26 13.98
N THR A 22 9.23 10.34 12.96
CA THR A 22 8.77 10.72 11.64
C THR A 22 7.78 9.64 11.25
N VAL A 23 6.50 9.99 11.18
CA VAL A 23 5.53 9.18 10.45
C VAL A 23 6.12 9.12 9.05
N GLU A 24 6.69 7.96 8.71
CA GLU A 24 7.14 7.70 7.35
C GLU A 24 5.92 7.98 6.48
N PRO A 25 6.01 8.85 5.44
CA PRO A 25 4.89 9.09 4.57
C PRO A 25 4.35 7.75 4.09
N THR A 26 3.13 7.43 4.49
CA THR A 26 2.34 6.35 3.90
C THR A 26 2.34 6.65 2.41
N ALA A 27 2.69 5.67 1.60
CA ALA A 27 3.14 5.88 0.23
C ALA A 27 2.21 6.87 -0.51
N ASP A 28 2.73 7.68 -1.44
CA ASP A 28 1.91 8.51 -2.33
C ASP A 28 1.06 7.58 -3.23
N VAL A 29 0.01 6.99 -2.67
CA VAL A 29 -0.89 6.04 -3.33
C VAL A 29 -1.77 6.82 -4.31
N VAL A 30 -2.21 8.02 -3.91
CA VAL A 30 -3.02 8.92 -4.72
C VAL A 30 -2.17 9.62 -5.78
N GLY A 31 -2.67 9.64 -7.01
CA GLY A 31 -1.95 10.25 -8.13
C GLY A 31 -0.86 9.36 -8.73
N SER A 32 -0.68 8.16 -8.18
CA SER A 32 0.26 7.15 -8.66
C SER A 32 -0.46 6.03 -9.41
N SER A 33 0.29 5.38 -10.32
CA SER A 33 -0.12 4.15 -10.99
C SER A 33 0.78 3.01 -10.54
N TRP A 34 0.14 1.90 -10.15
CA TRP A 34 0.77 0.72 -9.60
C TRP A 34 0.64 -0.43 -10.58
N LEU A 35 1.69 -1.24 -10.68
CA LEU A 35 1.70 -2.48 -11.44
C LEU A 35 1.64 -3.65 -10.48
N VAL A 36 0.79 -4.63 -10.78
CA VAL A 36 0.78 -5.88 -10.01
C VAL A 36 1.98 -6.72 -10.46
N THR A 37 2.92 -6.94 -9.55
CA THR A 37 4.11 -7.77 -9.79
C THR A 37 3.94 -9.19 -9.28
N ASP A 38 3.06 -9.38 -8.29
CA ASP A 38 2.86 -10.64 -7.56
C ASP A 38 1.47 -10.66 -6.91
N ILE A 39 0.93 -11.85 -6.65
CA ILE A 39 -0.33 -12.04 -5.92
C ILE A 39 -0.11 -13.10 -4.83
N TRP A 40 -0.48 -12.75 -3.59
CA TRP A 40 -0.49 -13.66 -2.43
C TRP A 40 -1.94 -13.89 -2.01
N THR A 41 -2.40 -15.14 -2.09
CA THR A 41 -3.77 -15.52 -1.69
C THR A 41 -3.83 -16.33 -0.40
N THR A 42 -2.72 -16.95 0.01
CA THR A 42 -2.62 -17.70 1.27
C THR A 42 -1.48 -17.13 2.15
N PRO A 43 -1.75 -16.77 3.42
CA PRO A 43 -0.70 -16.34 4.33
C PRO A 43 0.39 -17.41 4.52
N GLY A 44 1.64 -17.03 4.30
CA GLY A 44 2.80 -17.92 4.45
C GLY A 44 3.14 -18.77 3.23
N GLU A 45 2.34 -18.74 2.17
CA GLU A 45 2.68 -19.35 0.89
C GLU A 45 3.38 -18.34 -0.04
N PRO A 46 4.24 -18.81 -0.97
CA PRO A 46 4.83 -17.94 -1.99
C PRO A 46 3.76 -17.23 -2.83
N SER A 47 4.10 -16.07 -3.39
CA SER A 47 3.26 -15.48 -4.42
C SER A 47 3.16 -16.43 -5.62
N ALA A 48 2.03 -16.35 -6.30
CA ALA A 48 1.86 -16.93 -7.62
C ALA A 48 1.58 -15.82 -8.62
N LEU A 49 2.33 -15.80 -9.72
CA LEU A 49 1.95 -15.05 -10.90
C LEU A 49 2.43 -15.84 -12.14
N PRO A 50 1.54 -16.15 -13.10
CA PRO A 50 1.94 -16.84 -14.32
C PRO A 50 3.01 -16.07 -15.09
N ASP A 51 3.89 -16.81 -15.78
CA ASP A 51 4.91 -16.21 -16.63
C ASP A 51 4.27 -15.25 -17.64
N GLY A 52 4.81 -14.03 -17.71
CA GLY A 52 4.31 -12.98 -18.61
C GLY A 52 3.07 -12.22 -18.11
N ALA A 53 2.51 -12.56 -16.94
CA ALA A 53 1.40 -11.80 -16.36
C ALA A 53 1.85 -10.57 -15.52
N ALA A 54 3.12 -10.53 -15.11
CA ALA A 54 3.70 -9.40 -14.38
C ALA A 54 3.52 -8.08 -15.14
N GLY A 55 2.92 -7.09 -14.46
CA GLY A 55 2.66 -5.76 -15.03
C GLY A 55 1.52 -5.66 -16.04
N LEU A 56 0.80 -6.75 -16.33
CA LEU A 56 -0.41 -6.68 -17.16
C LEU A 56 -1.57 -6.02 -16.41
N ALA A 57 -1.68 -6.31 -15.11
CA ALA A 57 -2.63 -5.65 -14.24
C ALA A 57 -2.05 -4.36 -13.68
N ARG A 58 -2.85 -3.29 -13.71
CA ARG A 58 -2.49 -1.96 -13.23
C ARG A 58 -3.65 -1.32 -12.49
N LEU A 59 -3.34 -0.59 -11.43
CA LEU A 59 -4.29 0.15 -10.62
C LEU A 59 -3.81 1.58 -10.45
N ALA A 60 -4.72 2.54 -10.49
CA ALA A 60 -4.48 3.93 -10.17
C ALA A 60 -5.47 4.35 -9.09
N PHE A 61 -4.96 4.97 -8.02
CA PHE A 61 -5.77 5.44 -6.92
C PHE A 61 -5.87 6.96 -6.97
N GLY A 62 -7.09 7.46 -6.83
CA GLY A 62 -7.40 8.85 -6.54
C GLY A 62 -7.80 9.01 -5.07
N GLU A 63 -8.10 10.22 -4.64
CA GLU A 63 -8.46 10.50 -3.23
C GLU A 63 -9.62 9.66 -2.69
N ARG A 64 -10.55 9.24 -3.57
CA ARG A 64 -11.73 8.43 -3.22
C ARG A 64 -12.12 7.41 -4.29
N SER A 65 -11.21 7.12 -5.21
CA SER A 65 -11.50 6.31 -6.39
C SER A 65 -10.36 5.35 -6.68
N VAL A 66 -10.69 4.22 -7.30
CA VAL A 66 -9.73 3.34 -7.93
C VAL A 66 -10.16 3.12 -9.38
N SER A 67 -9.21 3.08 -10.29
CA SER A 67 -9.43 2.64 -11.67
C SER A 67 -8.25 1.82 -12.16
N GLY A 68 -8.45 1.04 -13.21
CA GLY A 68 -7.36 0.21 -13.69
C GLY A 68 -7.76 -0.81 -14.73
N HIS A 69 -6.91 -1.82 -14.84
CA HIS A 69 -7.12 -2.98 -15.70
C HIS A 69 -6.57 -4.20 -14.99
N THR A 70 -7.27 -5.33 -14.99
CA THR A 70 -6.78 -6.58 -14.38
C THR A 70 -5.82 -7.37 -15.28
N GLY A 71 -5.47 -6.80 -16.44
CA GLY A 71 -4.87 -7.52 -17.57
C GLY A 71 -5.90 -8.11 -18.55
N CYS A 72 -7.17 -8.29 -18.13
CA CYS A 72 -8.24 -8.83 -18.97
C CYS A 72 -9.47 -7.94 -19.11
N ALA A 73 -9.73 -7.09 -18.12
CA ALA A 73 -10.88 -6.21 -18.11
C ALA A 73 -10.53 -4.89 -17.43
N PRO A 74 -11.13 -3.77 -17.87
CA PRO A 74 -11.04 -2.52 -17.13
C PRO A 74 -11.82 -2.64 -15.81
N LEU A 75 -11.41 -1.87 -14.80
CA LEU A 75 -12.11 -1.76 -13.54
C LEU A 75 -12.20 -0.31 -13.09
N GLN A 76 -13.27 0.00 -12.36
CA GLN A 76 -13.46 1.29 -11.71
C GLN A 76 -14.22 1.12 -10.40
N GLY A 77 -13.90 1.94 -9.41
CA GLY A 77 -14.48 1.82 -8.09
C GLY A 77 -14.31 3.05 -7.23
N THR A 78 -14.83 2.95 -6.01
CA THR A 78 -14.63 3.95 -4.95
C THR A 78 -13.91 3.30 -3.78
N VAL A 79 -13.08 4.10 -3.12
CA VAL A 79 -12.33 3.69 -1.94
C VAL A 79 -12.42 4.77 -0.88
N HIS A 80 -12.22 4.39 0.37
CA HIS A 80 -11.97 5.35 1.44
C HIS A 80 -10.74 4.94 2.24
N PHE A 81 -10.15 5.94 2.89
CA PHE A 81 -8.93 5.80 3.67
C PHE A 81 -9.25 5.99 5.15
N THR A 82 -8.61 5.19 6.01
CA THR A 82 -8.72 5.34 7.45
C THR A 82 -7.35 5.39 8.12
N GLY A 83 -7.25 6.16 9.20
CA GLY A 83 -6.05 6.36 10.01
C GLY A 83 -6.46 6.52 11.47
N GLU A 84 -5.76 5.85 12.39
CA GLU A 84 -6.10 5.84 13.82
C GLU A 84 -7.58 5.48 14.12
N GLY A 85 -8.20 4.65 13.28
CA GLY A 85 -9.59 4.20 13.43
C GLY A 85 -10.66 5.19 12.98
N ALA A 86 -10.28 6.30 12.33
CA ALA A 86 -11.21 7.27 11.75
C ALA A 86 -10.93 7.50 10.25
N GLY A 87 -11.94 7.99 9.52
CA GLY A 87 -11.76 8.40 8.13
C GLY A 87 -10.79 9.57 8.00
N THR A 88 -9.91 9.52 7.00
CA THR A 88 -8.84 10.51 6.78
C THR A 88 -8.55 10.71 5.29
N GLY A 89 -7.75 11.74 4.97
CA GLY A 89 -7.05 11.83 3.68
C GLY A 89 -5.90 10.83 3.59
N VAL A 90 -5.43 10.56 2.36
CA VAL A 90 -4.38 9.57 2.06
C VAL A 90 -3.09 9.83 2.84
N GLU A 91 -2.75 11.09 3.11
CA GLU A 91 -1.51 11.49 3.75
C GLU A 91 -1.36 11.02 5.21
N ASN A 92 -2.46 10.61 5.84
CA ASN A 92 -2.45 10.00 7.18
C ASN A 92 -3.10 8.61 7.19
N ALA A 93 -3.33 8.01 6.02
CA ALA A 93 -4.01 6.74 5.89
C ALA A 93 -3.11 5.59 6.32
N ARG A 94 -3.65 4.65 7.09
CA ARG A 94 -3.02 3.34 7.35
C ARG A 94 -3.68 2.22 6.58
N THR A 95 -4.96 2.40 6.26
CA THR A 95 -5.70 1.43 5.47
C THR A 95 -6.48 2.09 4.36
N LEU A 96 -6.62 1.35 3.26
CA LEU A 96 -7.54 1.58 2.17
C LEU A 96 -8.62 0.51 2.23
N THR A 97 -9.88 0.91 2.08
CA THR A 97 -11.01 -0.03 1.94
C THR A 97 -11.70 0.20 0.61
N VAL A 98 -12.01 -0.89 -0.10
CA VAL A 98 -12.77 -0.85 -1.34
C VAL A 98 -14.26 -0.77 -1.03
N ASP A 99 -14.92 0.34 -1.39
CA ASP A 99 -16.36 0.52 -1.14
C ASP A 99 -17.23 -0.09 -2.23
N ARG A 100 -16.77 0.07 -3.47
CA ARG A 100 -17.48 -0.39 -4.67
C ARG A 100 -16.44 -0.70 -5.72
N LEU A 101 -16.69 -1.75 -6.47
CA LEU A 101 -15.90 -2.11 -7.63
C LEU A 101 -16.83 -2.59 -8.74
N GLU A 102 -16.60 -2.06 -9.93
CA GLU A 102 -17.20 -2.51 -11.17
C GLU A 102 -16.08 -3.01 -12.07
N VAL A 103 -16.24 -4.23 -12.57
CA VAL A 103 -15.32 -4.84 -13.52
C VAL A 103 -16.05 -4.93 -14.85
N GLY A 104 -15.42 -4.40 -15.89
CA GLY A 104 -15.98 -4.39 -17.24
C GLY A 104 -15.97 -5.77 -17.90
N GLU A 105 -16.33 -5.78 -19.18
CA GLU A 105 -16.27 -6.98 -19.99
C GLU A 105 -14.82 -7.47 -20.14
N THR A 106 -14.65 -8.79 -20.10
CA THR A 106 -13.36 -9.45 -20.30
C THR A 106 -13.05 -9.56 -21.78
N GLU A 107 -11.82 -9.21 -22.16
CA GLU A 107 -11.31 -9.41 -23.52
C GLU A 107 -11.36 -10.89 -23.93
N GLU A 108 -11.74 -11.14 -25.20
CA GLU A 108 -11.74 -12.49 -25.75
C GLU A 108 -10.33 -13.10 -25.73
N ASN A 109 -10.23 -14.38 -25.35
CA ASN A 109 -8.97 -15.12 -25.28
C ASN A 109 -7.90 -14.48 -24.35
N CYS A 110 -8.31 -13.78 -23.30
CA CYS A 110 -7.36 -13.15 -22.39
C CYS A 110 -6.39 -14.15 -21.74
N HIS A 111 -5.09 -13.91 -21.93
CA HIS A 111 -4.00 -14.73 -21.37
C HIS A 111 -3.78 -14.51 -19.87
N ALA A 112 -4.29 -13.42 -19.30
CA ALA A 112 -4.19 -13.08 -17.88
C ALA A 112 -5.39 -13.59 -17.04
N ALA A 113 -6.16 -14.55 -17.54
CA ALA A 113 -7.42 -14.99 -16.92
C ALA A 113 -7.26 -15.42 -15.45
N TRP A 114 -6.16 -16.11 -15.11
CA TRP A 114 -5.87 -16.47 -13.72
C TRP A 114 -5.67 -15.23 -12.84
N SER A 115 -4.79 -14.31 -13.24
CA SER A 115 -4.53 -13.07 -12.50
C SER A 115 -5.78 -12.20 -12.39
N HIS A 116 -6.59 -12.14 -13.45
CA HIS A 116 -7.89 -11.47 -13.41
C HIS A 116 -8.81 -12.06 -12.34
N GLY A 117 -8.96 -13.38 -12.30
CA GLY A 117 -9.81 -14.03 -11.30
C GLY A 117 -9.31 -13.79 -9.87
N GLN A 118 -8.01 -13.97 -9.63
CA GLN A 118 -7.43 -13.74 -8.30
C GLN A 118 -7.52 -12.28 -7.86
N LEU A 119 -7.28 -11.33 -8.76
CA LEU A 119 -7.40 -9.91 -8.43
C LEU A 119 -8.84 -9.54 -8.10
N THR A 120 -9.80 -9.92 -8.95
CA THR A 120 -11.21 -9.54 -8.75
C THR A 120 -11.82 -10.16 -7.48
N GLU A 121 -11.31 -11.30 -7.03
CA GLU A 121 -11.62 -11.88 -5.72
C GLU A 121 -10.96 -11.09 -4.58
N LEU A 122 -9.69 -10.70 -4.73
CA LEU A 122 -8.94 -9.99 -3.68
C LEU A 122 -9.45 -8.56 -3.43
N ILE A 123 -9.86 -7.84 -4.47
CA ILE A 123 -10.28 -6.43 -4.39
C ILE A 123 -11.80 -6.25 -4.34
N GLU A 124 -12.55 -7.28 -3.91
CA GLU A 124 -14.00 -7.18 -3.77
C GLU A 124 -14.45 -6.05 -2.82
N PRO A 125 -15.67 -5.52 -2.95
CA PRO A 125 -16.19 -4.54 -2.01
C PRO A 125 -16.11 -5.04 -0.56
N GLY A 126 -15.47 -4.26 0.31
CA GLY A 126 -15.15 -4.61 1.70
C GLY A 126 -13.70 -5.05 1.91
N ALA A 127 -12.93 -5.32 0.86
CA ALA A 127 -11.50 -5.62 0.96
C ALA A 127 -10.73 -4.45 1.60
N VAL A 128 -9.81 -4.78 2.51
CA VAL A 128 -9.00 -3.83 3.27
C VAL A 128 -7.52 -4.10 3.02
N PHE A 129 -6.77 -3.06 2.72
CA PHE A 129 -5.33 -3.10 2.44
C PHE A 129 -4.59 -2.12 3.34
N ASP A 130 -3.42 -2.52 3.82
CA ASP A 130 -2.48 -1.61 4.49
C ASP A 130 -1.79 -0.73 3.43
N VAL A 131 -1.58 0.56 3.75
CA VAL A 131 -0.97 1.57 2.86
C VAL A 131 0.12 2.40 3.56
#